data_AF-A0A1G2YMD6-F1
#
_entry.id   AF-A0A1G2YMD6-F1
#
_cell.length_a   1.000
_cell.length_b   1.000
_cell.length_c   1.000
_cell.angle_alpha   90.00
_cell.angle_beta   90.00
_cell.angle_gamma   90.00
#
_symmetry.space_group_name_H-M   'P 1'
#
loop_
_entity.id
_entity.type
_entity.pdbx_description
1 polymer ?
#
loop_
_entity_poly.entity_id
_entity_poly.type
_entity_poly.pdbx_seq_one_letter_code
_entity_poly.pdbx_strand_id
1 'polypeptide(L)'
;MKWKKKINIFEREAMKTYATLLSVIIFNLVFAPCFAATKSADLTDDGQVNFEDMSIMAEQWLSANLLTRISINVKDYGAVGDGVTNDSAAINAAIAALPASNAVLYFPAGVYRCGTVTITGKTALTVCGDGWASSVIKSNAYFDALDGFGATPGSQVINISATCNKVLVFGLTFDASCTHRKAGQHAVVIDADNTTFRDNYTINSGEFANCFGRDNPAGMDNLVVTGNRIGLNWADGINLYNVDNALIANNIVNGANDDLIAVGESSNVVISGNTLRSRTDLPSKVGRGIAILWGANNVHGTGNLIEQVKQYGLYIASEQSGARPNNITFCGTTVCNAAINSGSAVFVERADNVTLLDTRVFNPAGGSCIYIADWTNLTIAGGELTQTLNQYCRGIHVAEQSGYSPVWSGLVIKDIQINLLGASTNEALYLRPHSSVTMDTVLISGITARNAVYCDYISVDTSRCATVLKIVNNVSLSGRPISPSSSGGIVTVSNNY
;
A
#
# COMPACT_ATOMS: atom_id res chain seq x y z
N MET A 1 53.08 29.65 36.08
CA MET A 1 53.08 30.48 34.86
C MET A 1 52.75 29.58 33.66
N LYS A 2 51.58 29.83 33.03
CA LYS A 2 51.14 29.44 31.67
C LYS A 2 51.30 27.97 31.20
N TRP A 3 50.22 27.19 31.37
CA TRP A 3 49.82 26.15 30.42
C TRP A 3 48.96 26.79 29.32
N LYS A 4 49.36 26.73 28.05
CA LYS A 4 48.46 26.99 26.91
C LYS A 4 48.85 26.19 25.66
N LYS A 5 47.82 25.51 25.15
CA LYS A 5 47.49 25.22 23.74
C LYS A 5 48.29 24.14 23.00
N LYS A 6 47.64 22.98 22.84
CA LYS A 6 47.26 22.41 21.53
C LYS A 6 45.94 21.62 21.72
N ILE A 7 44.82 22.29 21.51
CA ILE A 7 43.50 21.66 21.36
C ILE A 7 43.29 21.44 19.87
N ASN A 8 42.95 20.19 19.53
CA ASN A 8 42.81 19.66 18.17
C ASN A 8 41.66 20.34 17.41
N ILE A 9 41.86 20.47 16.10
CA ILE A 9 40.97 21.13 15.14
C ILE A 9 39.59 20.44 15.03
N PHE A 10 39.45 19.19 15.49
CA PHE A 10 38.18 18.46 15.51
C PHE A 10 37.13 18.99 16.51
N GLU A 11 37.54 19.55 17.66
CA GLU A 11 36.58 20.10 18.63
C GLU A 11 35.96 21.42 18.15
N ARG A 12 36.63 22.16 17.26
CA ARG A 12 36.11 23.42 16.72
C ARG A 12 35.05 23.24 15.65
N GLU A 13 35.08 22.15 14.90
CA GLU A 13 34.03 21.83 13.93
C GLU A 13 32.80 21.25 14.65
N ALA A 14 32.99 20.38 15.65
CA ALA A 14 31.89 19.91 16.51
C ALA A 14 31.19 21.06 17.26
N MET A 15 31.94 22.01 17.82
CA MET A 15 31.36 23.18 18.51
C MET A 15 30.62 24.16 17.58
N LYS A 16 30.97 24.22 16.29
CA LYS A 16 30.24 25.04 15.31
C LYS A 16 28.89 24.42 14.95
N THR A 17 28.81 23.10 14.84
CA THR A 17 27.56 22.37 14.57
C THR A 17 26.62 22.41 15.78
N TYR A 18 27.15 22.33 17.01
CA TYR A 18 26.37 22.53 18.23
C TYR A 18 25.89 23.98 18.41
N ALA A 19 26.69 24.98 18.03
CA ALA A 19 26.29 26.38 18.09
C ALA A 19 25.21 26.75 17.05
N THR A 20 25.23 26.11 15.86
CA THR A 20 24.17 26.30 14.86
C THR A 20 22.86 25.64 15.28
N LEU A 21 22.90 24.43 15.86
CA LEU A 21 21.71 23.80 16.45
C LEU A 21 21.14 24.62 17.61
N LEU A 22 21.98 25.15 18.51
CA LEU A 22 21.51 25.99 19.62
C LEU A 22 20.86 27.30 19.12
N SER A 23 21.40 27.90 18.06
CA SER A 23 20.84 29.14 17.50
C SER A 23 19.47 28.94 16.83
N VAL A 24 19.21 27.78 16.22
CA VAL A 24 17.90 27.43 15.64
C VAL A 24 16.87 27.14 16.75
N ILE A 25 17.30 26.53 17.85
CA ILE A 25 16.45 26.26 19.02
C ILE A 25 16.07 27.56 19.74
N ILE A 26 17.02 28.49 19.92
CA ILE A 26 16.77 29.79 20.58
C ILE A 26 15.89 30.69 19.70
N PHE A 27 16.03 30.66 18.37
CA PHE A 27 15.20 31.45 17.47
C PHE A 27 13.72 31.03 17.52
N ASN A 28 13.43 29.75 17.71
CA ASN A 28 12.06 29.23 17.84
C ASN A 28 11.43 29.46 19.23
N LEU A 29 12.22 29.66 20.28
CA LEU A 29 11.72 29.88 21.65
C LEU A 29 11.35 31.34 21.97
N VAL A 30 11.85 32.32 21.21
CA VAL A 30 11.70 33.75 21.53
C VAL A 30 10.52 34.41 20.78
N PHE A 31 9.92 33.75 19.79
CA PHE A 31 8.88 34.34 18.92
C PHE A 31 7.56 33.58 18.81
N ALA A 32 7.23 32.64 19.71
CA ALA A 32 5.90 32.03 19.72
C ALA A 32 4.93 32.83 20.62
N PRO A 33 4.03 33.68 20.08
CA PRO A 33 2.83 34.03 20.82
C PRO A 33 1.93 32.79 20.90
N CYS A 34 1.51 32.52 22.12
CA CYS A 34 0.32 31.76 22.50
C CYS A 34 -0.72 31.62 21.38
N PHE A 35 -1.04 30.38 20.97
CA PHE A 35 -2.41 29.90 20.83
C PHE A 35 -2.40 28.36 20.79
N ALA A 36 -3.11 27.77 21.75
CA ALA A 36 -3.49 26.37 21.74
C ALA A 36 -4.75 26.20 20.86
N ALA A 37 -4.69 25.30 19.89
CA ALA A 37 -5.83 24.55 19.37
C ALA A 37 -5.28 23.35 18.59
N THR A 38 -5.52 22.13 19.08
CA THR A 38 -5.32 20.90 18.31
C THR A 38 -6.34 20.89 17.17
N LYS A 39 -5.89 21.12 15.93
CA LYS A 39 -6.70 20.95 14.73
C LYS A 39 -6.54 19.51 14.26
N SER A 40 -7.66 18.83 13.99
CA SER A 40 -7.71 17.60 13.20
C SER A 40 -7.10 17.83 11.82
N ALA A 41 -6.69 16.77 11.13
CA ALA A 41 -6.27 16.85 9.74
C ALA A 41 -7.37 17.55 8.91
N ASP A 42 -7.13 18.79 8.50
CA ASP A 42 -8.01 19.46 7.56
C ASP A 42 -7.64 19.01 6.15
N LEU A 43 -8.68 18.68 5.39
CA LEU A 43 -8.58 18.55 3.94
C LEU A 43 -8.33 19.94 3.35
N THR A 44 -7.45 20.04 2.35
CA THR A 44 -7.37 21.23 1.50
C THR A 44 -8.66 21.37 0.69
N ASP A 45 -8.96 22.58 0.17
CA ASP A 45 -10.17 22.86 -0.62
C ASP A 45 -10.30 21.99 -1.90
N ASP A 46 -9.28 21.22 -2.27
CA ASP A 46 -9.25 20.24 -3.36
C ASP A 46 -9.36 18.76 -2.91
N GLY A 47 -9.64 18.51 -1.62
CA GLY A 47 -9.87 17.17 -1.08
C GLY A 47 -8.61 16.34 -0.85
N GLN A 48 -7.42 16.94 -0.87
CA GLN A 48 -6.18 16.27 -0.47
C GLN A 48 -5.92 16.41 1.03
N VAL A 49 -5.24 15.42 1.61
CA VAL A 49 -4.72 15.51 2.97
C VAL A 49 -3.51 16.44 2.96
N ASN A 50 -3.44 17.42 3.88
CA ASN A 50 -2.26 18.26 4.02
C ASN A 50 -1.07 17.42 4.56
N PHE A 51 -0.23 16.91 3.65
CA PHE A 51 0.93 16.07 3.97
C PHE A 51 2.05 16.82 4.71
N GLU A 52 2.10 18.15 4.61
CA GLU A 52 3.09 18.98 5.32
C GLU A 52 2.78 19.02 6.82
N ASP A 53 1.52 19.11 7.22
CA ASP A 53 1.14 19.18 8.64
C ASP A 53 1.46 17.88 9.41
N MET A 54 1.26 16.70 8.80
CA MET A 54 1.54 15.42 9.47
C MET A 54 3.04 15.12 9.63
N SER A 55 3.85 15.51 8.65
CA SER A 55 5.31 15.33 8.71
C SER A 55 5.96 16.33 9.66
N ILE A 56 5.50 17.59 9.65
CA ILE A 56 5.94 18.63 10.60
C ILE A 56 5.51 18.29 12.03
N MET A 57 4.31 17.75 12.25
CA MET A 57 3.88 17.24 13.56
C MET A 57 4.82 16.13 14.05
N ALA A 58 5.12 15.13 13.21
CA ALA A 58 6.03 14.04 13.59
C ALA A 58 7.44 14.54 13.98
N GLU A 59 8.00 15.50 13.24
CA GLU A 59 9.31 16.09 13.51
C GLU A 59 9.32 17.01 14.74
N GLN A 60 8.30 17.84 14.94
CA GLN A 60 8.17 18.72 16.11
C GLN A 60 7.98 17.91 17.40
N TRP A 61 7.19 16.82 17.36
CA TRP A 61 7.05 15.88 18.49
C TRP A 61 8.36 15.17 18.85
N LEU A 62 9.22 14.86 17.86
CA LEU A 62 10.53 14.22 18.04
C LEU A 62 11.54 15.15 18.73
N SER A 63 11.61 16.43 18.32
CA SER A 63 12.56 17.39 18.89
C SER A 63 12.28 17.79 20.35
N ALA A 64 11.01 17.78 20.76
CA ALA A 64 10.61 18.24 22.09
C ALA A 64 10.71 17.16 23.19
N ASN A 65 10.81 15.88 22.84
CA ASN A 65 10.61 14.77 23.79
C ASN A 65 11.79 13.78 23.94
N LEU A 66 12.92 13.96 23.26
CA LEU A 66 14.07 13.05 23.42
C LEU A 66 14.84 13.27 24.75
N LEU A 67 14.72 14.44 25.39
CA LEU A 67 15.47 14.76 26.62
C LEU A 67 14.83 14.26 27.93
N THR A 68 13.61 13.71 27.89
CA THR A 68 12.87 13.24 29.08
C THR A 68 12.51 11.75 29.07
N ARG A 69 12.86 11.01 28.02
CA ARG A 69 12.53 9.58 27.89
C ARG A 69 13.59 8.70 28.55
N ILE A 70 13.13 7.69 29.28
CA ILE A 70 14.02 6.64 29.80
C ILE A 70 14.38 5.74 28.63
N SER A 71 15.65 5.79 28.23
CA SER A 71 16.21 4.94 27.19
C SER A 71 16.84 3.70 27.78
N ILE A 72 16.28 2.55 27.44
CA ILE A 72 16.77 1.22 27.81
C ILE A 72 17.51 0.65 26.59
N ASN A 73 18.83 0.49 26.72
CA ASN A 73 19.66 -0.16 25.72
C ASN A 73 19.72 -1.66 26.01
N VAL A 74 19.39 -2.50 25.02
CA VAL A 74 19.40 -3.97 25.20
C VAL A 74 20.76 -4.53 25.62
N LYS A 75 21.87 -3.86 25.28
CA LYS A 75 23.23 -4.28 25.67
C LYS A 75 23.50 -4.09 27.16
N ASP A 76 22.83 -3.14 27.82
CA ASP A 76 22.94 -2.95 29.27
C ASP A 76 22.32 -4.12 30.06
N TYR A 77 21.50 -4.93 29.38
CA TYR A 77 20.87 -6.13 29.91
C TYR A 77 21.53 -7.43 29.41
N GLY A 78 22.70 -7.32 28.76
CA GLY A 78 23.53 -8.44 28.36
C GLY A 78 23.32 -8.95 26.93
N ALA A 79 22.57 -8.23 26.09
CA ALA A 79 22.44 -8.60 24.68
C ALA A 79 23.79 -8.37 23.97
N VAL A 80 24.25 -9.36 23.20
CA VAL A 80 25.55 -9.32 22.54
C VAL A 80 25.42 -8.71 21.14
N GLY A 81 24.41 -9.12 20.36
CA GLY A 81 24.21 -8.62 19.00
C GLY A 81 25.27 -9.08 17.98
N ASP A 82 25.82 -10.29 18.16
CA ASP A 82 26.88 -10.85 17.30
C ASP A 82 26.36 -11.75 16.16
N GLY A 83 25.03 -11.93 16.06
CA GLY A 83 24.40 -12.80 15.08
C GLY A 83 24.49 -14.30 15.39
N VAL A 84 25.02 -14.69 16.55
CA VAL A 84 25.19 -16.08 16.97
C VAL A 84 24.52 -16.33 18.32
N THR A 85 24.78 -15.46 19.29
CA THR A 85 24.27 -15.52 20.66
C THR A 85 22.76 -15.36 20.68
N ASN A 86 22.08 -16.22 21.45
CA ASN A 86 20.64 -16.07 21.68
C ASN A 86 20.38 -14.97 22.72
N ASP A 87 20.04 -13.78 22.24
CA ASP A 87 19.82 -12.56 23.03
C ASP A 87 18.43 -12.48 23.68
N SER A 88 17.59 -13.51 23.57
CA SER A 88 16.20 -13.48 24.05
C SER A 88 16.07 -13.09 25.53
N ALA A 89 16.91 -13.66 26.39
CA ALA A 89 16.86 -13.39 27.83
C ALA A 89 17.19 -11.92 28.15
N ALA A 90 18.22 -11.38 27.50
CA ALA A 90 18.63 -9.99 27.68
C ALA A 90 17.58 -9.00 27.16
N ILE A 91 17.00 -9.28 25.99
CA ILE A 91 15.95 -8.45 25.39
C ILE A 91 14.68 -8.46 26.27
N ASN A 92 14.27 -9.62 26.78
CA ASN A 92 13.13 -9.71 27.70
C ASN A 92 13.38 -8.96 29.01
N ALA A 93 14.62 -9.00 29.54
CA ALA A 93 15.00 -8.25 30.72
C ALA A 93 14.97 -6.73 30.47
N ALA A 94 15.42 -6.28 29.30
CA ALA A 94 15.31 -4.88 28.88
C ALA A 94 13.84 -4.43 28.77
N ILE A 95 12.97 -5.23 28.13
CA ILE A 95 11.54 -4.94 28.02
C ILE A 95 10.88 -4.84 29.40
N ALA A 96 11.20 -5.76 30.31
CA ALA A 96 10.68 -5.76 31.68
C ALA A 96 11.09 -4.50 32.46
N ALA A 97 12.23 -3.89 32.12
CA ALA A 97 12.70 -2.65 32.73
C ALA A 97 12.13 -1.38 32.10
N LEU A 98 11.44 -1.45 30.96
CA LEU A 98 10.82 -0.29 30.35
C LEU A 98 9.75 0.29 31.29
N PRO A 99 9.69 1.62 31.48
CA PRO A 99 8.56 2.24 32.18
C PRO A 99 7.23 1.99 31.42
N ALA A 100 6.09 2.19 32.09
CA ALA A 100 4.79 2.07 31.43
C ALA A 100 4.52 3.19 30.40
N SER A 101 5.17 4.34 30.55
CA SER A 101 5.04 5.49 29.65
C SER A 101 6.40 6.10 29.29
N ASN A 102 6.48 6.78 28.14
CA ASN A 102 7.68 7.48 27.67
C ASN A 102 8.92 6.56 27.59
N ALA A 103 8.69 5.33 27.14
CA ALA A 103 9.68 4.27 27.10
C ALA A 103 10.41 4.24 25.76
N VAL A 104 11.74 4.12 25.78
CA VAL A 104 12.54 3.87 24.58
C VAL A 104 13.28 2.55 24.75
N LEU A 105 13.00 1.59 23.86
CA LEU A 105 13.76 0.36 23.71
C LEU A 105 14.73 0.51 22.53
N TYR A 106 16.02 0.54 22.81
CA TYR A 106 17.05 0.83 21.83
C TYR A 106 17.93 -0.39 21.56
N PHE A 107 18.08 -0.70 20.27
CA PHE A 107 18.95 -1.73 19.72
C PHE A 107 20.14 -1.06 19.00
N PRO A 108 21.32 -0.97 19.61
CA PRO A 108 22.53 -0.52 18.92
C PRO A 108 22.87 -1.38 17.69
N ALA A 109 23.86 -0.96 16.91
CA ALA A 109 24.38 -1.77 15.83
C ALA A 109 24.76 -3.20 16.29
N GLY A 110 24.27 -4.19 15.55
CA GLY A 110 24.37 -5.61 15.88
C GLY A 110 23.28 -6.45 15.22
N VAL A 111 23.46 -7.77 15.26
CA VAL A 111 22.46 -8.77 14.86
C VAL A 111 22.02 -9.54 16.08
N TYR A 112 20.80 -9.28 16.53
CA TYR A 112 20.24 -9.82 17.78
C TYR A 112 19.37 -11.02 17.46
N ARG A 113 19.87 -12.21 17.79
CA ARG A 113 19.15 -13.46 17.56
C ARG A 113 18.22 -13.74 18.73
N CYS A 114 16.90 -13.71 18.52
CA CYS A 114 15.93 -13.87 19.60
C CYS A 114 14.67 -14.61 19.17
N GLY A 115 13.90 -15.11 20.15
CA GLY A 115 12.49 -15.43 19.93
C GLY A 115 11.66 -14.16 19.69
N THR A 116 10.34 -14.27 19.72
CA THR A 116 9.46 -13.11 19.55
C THR A 116 9.76 -12.03 20.59
N VAL A 117 9.98 -10.80 20.11
CA VAL A 117 10.06 -9.59 20.94
C VAL A 117 8.62 -9.11 21.22
N THR A 118 8.06 -9.45 22.38
CA THR A 118 6.68 -9.09 22.74
C THR A 118 6.63 -7.88 23.66
N ILE A 119 5.85 -6.86 23.29
CA ILE A 119 5.68 -5.62 24.06
C ILE A 119 4.20 -5.34 24.32
N THR A 120 3.84 -5.14 25.59
CA THR A 120 2.46 -4.88 26.04
C THR A 120 2.41 -3.74 27.06
N GLY A 121 1.27 -3.07 27.15
CA GLY A 121 0.95 -2.08 28.19
C GLY A 121 1.85 -0.85 28.22
N LYS A 122 2.38 -0.42 27.07
CA LYS A 122 3.26 0.77 26.95
C LYS A 122 2.56 1.92 26.23
N THR A 123 2.67 3.13 26.76
CA THR A 123 2.25 4.35 26.06
C THR A 123 3.44 5.26 25.73
N ALA A 124 3.39 5.95 24.59
CA ALA A 124 4.53 6.74 24.10
C ALA A 124 5.81 5.88 24.01
N LEU A 125 5.66 4.71 23.40
CA LEU A 125 6.73 3.73 23.20
C LEU A 125 7.54 4.10 21.96
N THR A 126 8.86 4.04 22.06
CA THR A 126 9.76 4.06 20.91
C THR A 126 10.58 2.78 20.89
N VAL A 127 10.65 2.13 19.73
CA VAL A 127 11.55 1.01 19.47
C VAL A 127 12.44 1.40 18.31
N CYS A 128 13.75 1.50 18.53
CA CYS A 128 14.64 2.02 17.51
C CYS A 128 16.02 1.38 17.50
N GLY A 129 16.75 1.60 16.40
CA GLY A 129 18.16 1.26 16.31
C GLY A 129 18.98 2.31 15.54
N ASP A 130 20.25 1.99 15.30
CA ASP A 130 21.23 2.87 14.62
C ASP A 130 20.98 3.06 13.11
N GLY A 131 19.86 2.55 12.60
CA GLY A 131 19.53 2.51 11.18
C GLY A 131 19.35 1.07 10.72
N TRP A 132 18.44 0.88 9.77
CA TRP A 132 18.03 -0.44 9.29
C TRP A 132 19.23 -1.27 8.81
N ALA A 133 20.26 -0.65 8.21
CA ALA A 133 21.46 -1.35 7.75
C ALA A 133 22.39 -1.85 8.87
N SER A 134 22.21 -1.37 10.11
CA SER A 134 23.12 -1.62 11.23
C SER A 134 22.50 -2.46 12.35
N SER A 135 21.19 -2.32 12.59
CA SER A 135 20.50 -2.92 13.74
C SER A 135 19.48 -3.94 13.27
N VAL A 136 19.79 -5.21 13.45
CA VAL A 136 18.97 -6.33 12.95
C VAL A 136 18.41 -7.13 14.12
N ILE A 137 17.08 -7.22 14.22
CA ILE A 137 16.41 -8.19 15.08
C ILE A 137 16.11 -9.41 14.23
N LYS A 138 16.71 -10.54 14.58
CA LYS A 138 16.69 -11.77 13.79
C LYS A 138 16.01 -12.89 14.56
N SER A 139 14.98 -13.47 13.98
CA SER A 139 14.28 -14.61 14.57
C SER A 139 15.21 -15.82 14.74
N ASN A 140 15.12 -16.46 15.90
CA ASN A 140 15.72 -17.77 16.17
C ASN A 140 14.95 -18.90 15.50
N ALA A 141 13.69 -18.68 15.17
CA ALA A 141 12.76 -19.70 14.73
C ALA A 141 12.93 -20.00 13.23
N TYR A 142 13.59 -21.12 12.96
CA TYR A 142 13.35 -21.92 11.76
C TYR A 142 12.38 -23.03 12.16
N PHE A 143 11.08 -22.84 11.96
CA PHE A 143 10.12 -23.94 12.12
C PHE A 143 9.90 -24.60 10.76
N ASP A 144 10.67 -25.66 10.50
CA ASP A 144 10.44 -26.56 9.38
C ASP A 144 9.20 -27.40 9.69
N ALA A 145 8.05 -26.92 9.23
CA ALA A 145 6.92 -27.79 9.01
C ALA A 145 6.39 -27.43 7.63
N LEU A 146 6.80 -28.27 6.66
CA LEU A 146 6.34 -28.32 5.29
C LEU A 146 4.82 -28.08 5.23
N ASP A 147 4.44 -27.22 4.29
CA ASP A 147 3.09 -27.04 3.73
C ASP A 147 1.88 -27.35 4.64
N GLY A 148 1.31 -26.32 5.25
CA GLY A 148 -0.02 -26.45 5.82
C GLY A 148 -0.54 -25.15 6.40
N PHE A 149 -1.71 -24.75 5.91
CA PHE A 149 -2.65 -23.84 6.57
C PHE A 149 -3.12 -24.46 7.91
N GLY A 150 -2.18 -24.69 8.83
CA GLY A 150 -2.37 -25.43 10.08
C GLY A 150 -2.07 -24.55 11.29
N ALA A 151 -2.89 -24.70 12.33
CA ALA A 151 -3.04 -23.88 13.53
C ALA A 151 -1.84 -23.81 14.51
N THR A 152 -0.60 -24.00 14.05
CA THR A 152 0.56 -23.71 14.91
C THR A 152 0.74 -22.20 14.96
N PRO A 153 0.77 -21.55 16.15
CA PRO A 153 1.05 -20.13 16.23
C PRO A 153 2.44 -19.89 15.65
N GLY A 154 2.52 -19.28 14.47
CA GLY A 154 3.80 -18.88 13.92
C GLY A 154 4.42 -17.81 14.82
N SER A 155 5.75 -17.77 14.87
CA SER A 155 6.50 -16.76 15.63
C SER A 155 6.55 -15.44 14.88
N GLN A 156 6.56 -14.33 15.62
CA GLN A 156 6.86 -13.00 15.07
C GLN A 156 8.30 -12.60 15.38
N VAL A 157 8.91 -11.70 14.62
CA VAL A 157 10.16 -11.04 15.07
C VAL A 157 9.82 -10.06 16.20
N ILE A 158 8.80 -9.24 15.98
CA ILE A 158 8.28 -8.30 16.97
C ILE A 158 6.75 -8.32 16.97
N ASN A 159 6.17 -8.29 18.17
CA ASN A 159 4.74 -8.18 18.42
C ASN A 159 4.49 -7.05 19.43
N ILE A 160 3.88 -5.96 18.97
CA ILE A 160 3.45 -4.84 19.82
C ILE A 160 1.92 -4.86 19.87
N SER A 161 1.39 -5.36 20.98
CA SER A 161 -0.05 -5.62 21.13
C SER A 161 -0.91 -4.35 21.15
N ALA A 162 -2.21 -4.53 20.96
CA ALA A 162 -3.25 -3.49 21.08
C ALA A 162 -3.32 -2.81 22.46
N THR A 163 -2.65 -3.33 23.49
CA THR A 163 -2.56 -2.67 24.80
C THR A 163 -1.53 -1.54 24.85
N CYS A 164 -0.73 -1.38 23.79
CA CYS A 164 0.18 -0.25 23.63
C CYS A 164 -0.51 0.90 22.89
N ASN A 165 0.06 2.11 22.98
CA ASN A 165 -0.46 3.30 22.29
C ASN A 165 0.65 4.32 22.05
N LYS A 166 0.56 5.14 21.00
CA LYS A 166 1.57 6.15 20.63
C LYS A 166 2.93 5.51 20.39
N VAL A 167 2.96 4.56 19.46
CA VAL A 167 4.15 3.75 19.18
C VAL A 167 4.93 4.36 18.03
N LEU A 168 6.25 4.44 18.18
CA LEU A 168 7.17 4.83 17.12
C LEU A 168 8.21 3.73 16.92
N VAL A 169 8.31 3.18 15.71
CA VAL A 169 9.31 2.17 15.35
C VAL A 169 10.14 2.63 14.17
N PHE A 170 11.47 2.72 14.32
CA PHE A 170 12.34 3.16 13.23
C PHE A 170 13.79 2.67 13.30
N GLY A 171 14.46 2.63 12.15
CA GLY A 171 15.89 2.37 12.07
C GLY A 171 16.28 0.93 12.41
N LEU A 172 15.39 -0.03 12.13
CA LEU A 172 15.59 -1.45 12.40
C LEU A 172 15.42 -2.30 11.15
N THR A 173 16.16 -3.41 11.08
CA THR A 173 15.82 -4.54 10.22
C THR A 173 15.12 -5.63 11.03
N PHE A 174 14.01 -6.15 10.51
CA PHE A 174 13.31 -7.32 11.03
C PHE A 174 13.56 -8.50 10.06
N ASP A 175 14.37 -9.47 10.50
CA ASP A 175 14.70 -10.68 9.74
C ASP A 175 14.00 -11.89 10.36
N ALA A 176 12.89 -12.31 9.77
CA ALA A 176 12.11 -13.45 10.26
C ALA A 176 12.75 -14.81 9.95
N SER A 177 13.87 -14.85 9.20
CA SER A 177 14.67 -16.06 8.93
C SER A 177 13.91 -17.22 8.27
N CYS A 178 12.76 -16.97 7.65
CA CYS A 178 11.97 -17.99 6.96
C CYS A 178 12.53 -18.30 5.57
N THR A 179 12.53 -19.58 5.19
CA THR A 179 12.99 -20.07 3.88
C THR A 179 11.86 -20.55 2.97
N HIS A 180 10.62 -20.42 3.42
CA HIS A 180 9.41 -20.80 2.68
C HIS A 180 8.20 -20.08 3.25
N ARG A 181 7.08 -20.12 2.52
CA ARG A 181 5.80 -19.57 2.99
C ARG A 181 5.28 -20.40 4.15
N LYS A 182 4.92 -19.74 5.25
CA LYS A 182 4.42 -20.39 6.47
C LYS A 182 3.45 -19.48 7.22
N ALA A 183 2.23 -19.94 7.43
CA ALA A 183 1.21 -19.21 8.17
C ALA A 183 1.64 -18.89 9.61
N GLY A 184 1.25 -17.72 10.10
CA GLY A 184 1.58 -17.14 11.39
C GLY A 184 3.01 -16.59 11.51
N GLN A 185 3.91 -16.87 10.57
CA GLN A 185 5.31 -16.41 10.63
C GLN A 185 5.45 -15.00 10.05
N HIS A 186 4.93 -14.03 10.80
CA HIS A 186 5.05 -12.62 10.48
C HIS A 186 6.43 -12.10 10.89
N ALA A 187 6.94 -11.05 10.23
CA ALA A 187 8.08 -10.34 10.80
C ALA A 187 7.62 -9.31 11.83
N VAL A 188 6.75 -8.39 11.42
CA VAL A 188 6.22 -7.32 12.28
C VAL A 188 4.71 -7.51 12.48
N VAL A 189 4.27 -7.53 13.73
CA VAL A 189 2.85 -7.39 14.13
C VAL A 189 2.73 -6.19 15.07
N ILE A 190 1.92 -5.20 14.70
CA ILE A 190 1.63 -4.05 15.55
C ILE A 190 0.13 -3.76 15.49
N ASP A 191 -0.51 -3.84 16.66
CA ASP A 191 -1.96 -3.66 16.81
C ASP A 191 -2.31 -2.43 17.64
N ALA A 192 -1.29 -1.64 18.02
CA ALA A 192 -1.40 -0.47 18.87
C ALA A 192 -1.87 0.79 18.11
N ASP A 193 -2.78 1.56 18.70
CA ASP A 193 -3.22 2.83 18.12
C ASP A 193 -2.10 3.88 18.11
N ASN A 194 -2.28 4.91 17.25
CA ASN A 194 -1.37 6.03 17.12
C ASN A 194 0.06 5.56 16.83
N THR A 195 0.20 4.69 15.83
CA THR A 195 1.47 4.04 15.50
C THR A 195 2.12 4.69 14.29
N THR A 196 3.40 5.01 14.41
CA THR A 196 4.27 5.36 13.28
C THR A 196 5.35 4.29 13.11
N PHE A 197 5.32 3.57 11.99
CA PHE A 197 6.33 2.60 11.58
C PHE A 197 7.08 3.16 10.37
N ARG A 198 8.34 3.58 10.55
CA ARG A 198 9.10 4.27 9.51
C ARG A 198 10.57 3.90 9.38
N ASP A 199 11.11 4.03 8.17
CA ASP A 199 12.54 3.86 7.90
C ASP A 199 13.13 2.52 8.37
N ASN A 200 12.31 1.47 8.33
CA ASN A 200 12.69 0.10 8.67
C ASN A 200 12.94 -0.75 7.41
N TYR A 201 13.53 -1.92 7.61
CA TYR A 201 13.65 -2.95 6.58
C TYR A 201 13.07 -4.28 7.07
N THR A 202 12.24 -4.94 6.26
CA THR A 202 11.66 -6.23 6.63
C THR A 202 11.98 -7.30 5.59
N ILE A 203 12.48 -8.45 6.03
CA ILE A 203 12.89 -9.56 5.16
C ILE A 203 12.58 -10.94 5.77
N ASN A 204 12.52 -11.93 4.88
CA ASN A 204 12.42 -13.35 5.19
C ASN A 204 11.23 -13.70 6.11
N SER A 205 10.09 -13.01 6.01
CA SER A 205 8.85 -13.43 6.66
C SER A 205 8.22 -14.61 5.92
N GLY A 206 7.62 -15.54 6.67
CA GLY A 206 6.92 -16.70 6.13
C GLY A 206 5.51 -16.35 5.66
N GLU A 207 4.85 -15.38 6.29
CA GLU A 207 3.55 -14.86 5.86
C GLU A 207 3.66 -13.36 5.59
N PHE A 208 3.18 -12.49 6.49
CA PHE A 208 3.24 -11.04 6.29
C PHE A 208 4.57 -10.46 6.74
N ALA A 209 5.16 -9.60 5.91
CA ALA A 209 6.32 -8.82 6.33
C ALA A 209 5.88 -7.85 7.44
N ASN A 210 4.90 -6.99 7.17
CA ASN A 210 4.35 -6.06 8.14
C ASN A 210 2.83 -6.25 8.24
N CYS A 211 2.34 -6.60 9.42
CA CYS A 211 0.92 -6.82 9.72
C CYS A 211 0.45 -5.78 10.74
N PHE A 212 -0.67 -5.12 10.44
CA PHE A 212 -1.24 -4.07 11.28
C PHE A 212 -2.72 -4.29 11.55
N GLY A 213 -3.12 -4.12 12.81
CA GLY A 213 -4.52 -4.11 13.29
C GLY A 213 -5.23 -5.47 13.34
N ARG A 214 -4.67 -6.50 12.72
CA ARG A 214 -5.29 -7.83 12.61
C ARG A 214 -5.71 -8.43 13.96
N ASP A 215 -4.88 -8.25 14.98
CA ASP A 215 -5.14 -8.82 16.31
C ASP A 215 -5.69 -7.76 17.29
N ASN A 216 -6.11 -6.58 16.79
CA ASN A 216 -6.82 -5.58 17.58
C ASN A 216 -8.35 -5.81 17.53
N PRO A 217 -8.96 -6.34 18.60
CA PRO A 217 -10.41 -6.59 18.63
C PRO A 217 -11.26 -5.31 18.65
N ALA A 218 -10.66 -4.16 18.99
CA ALA A 218 -11.34 -2.86 19.01
C ALA A 218 -11.25 -2.11 17.67
N GLY A 219 -10.42 -2.59 16.73
CA GLY A 219 -9.98 -1.81 15.58
C GLY A 219 -8.77 -0.95 15.93
N MET A 220 -7.78 -0.94 15.05
CA MET A 220 -6.60 -0.10 15.19
C MET A 220 -6.87 1.27 14.57
N ASP A 221 -6.51 2.35 15.25
CA ASP A 221 -6.70 3.71 14.75
C ASP A 221 -5.38 4.48 14.63
N ASN A 222 -5.30 5.37 13.63
CA ASN A 222 -4.20 6.31 13.41
C ASN A 222 -2.84 5.62 13.18
N LEU A 223 -2.71 5.01 12.00
CA LEU A 223 -1.50 4.31 11.56
C LEU A 223 -0.74 5.10 10.50
N VAL A 224 0.57 5.26 10.67
CA VAL A 224 1.48 5.79 9.64
C VAL A 224 2.56 4.76 9.33
N VAL A 225 2.63 4.31 8.07
CA VAL A 225 3.67 3.42 7.54
C VAL A 225 4.40 4.14 6.42
N THR A 226 5.63 4.62 6.68
CA THR A 226 6.35 5.47 5.71
C THR A 226 7.85 5.23 5.59
N GLY A 227 8.40 5.38 4.38
CA GLY A 227 9.85 5.28 4.15
C GLY A 227 10.44 3.89 4.39
N ASN A 228 9.60 2.86 4.55
CA ASN A 228 10.07 1.50 4.82
C ASN A 228 10.51 0.80 3.54
N ARG A 229 11.43 -0.15 3.71
CA ARG A 229 11.81 -1.11 2.69
C ARG A 229 11.25 -2.47 3.08
N ILE A 230 10.66 -3.19 2.12
CA ILE A 230 10.18 -4.55 2.31
C ILE A 230 10.86 -5.39 1.23
N GLY A 231 11.76 -6.27 1.65
CA GLY A 231 12.58 -7.10 0.77
C GLY A 231 11.91 -8.44 0.46
N LEU A 232 12.74 -9.48 0.29
CA LEU A 232 12.29 -10.82 -0.09
C LEU A 232 11.53 -11.49 1.07
N ASN A 233 10.23 -11.67 0.89
CA ASN A 233 9.29 -12.27 1.84
C ASN A 233 8.43 -13.33 1.11
N TRP A 234 7.76 -14.21 1.85
CA TRP A 234 7.10 -15.39 1.28
C TRP A 234 5.59 -15.27 1.06
N ALA A 235 4.95 -14.27 1.66
CA ALA A 235 3.62 -13.80 1.27
C ALA A 235 3.58 -12.27 1.17
N ASP A 236 2.65 -11.60 1.85
CA ASP A 236 2.36 -10.19 1.66
C ASP A 236 3.47 -9.27 2.18
N GLY A 237 3.55 -8.07 1.59
CA GLY A 237 4.41 -7.00 2.06
C GLY A 237 3.82 -6.27 3.26
N ILE A 238 2.89 -5.36 3.00
CA ILE A 238 2.17 -4.60 4.04
C ILE A 238 0.72 -5.07 4.05
N ASN A 239 0.25 -5.61 5.17
CA ASN A 239 -1.12 -6.11 5.34
C ASN A 239 -1.81 -5.32 6.46
N LEU A 240 -2.95 -4.70 6.13
CA LEU A 240 -3.84 -4.01 7.06
C LEU A 240 -5.14 -4.81 7.18
N TYR A 241 -5.61 -4.99 8.40
CA TYR A 241 -6.91 -5.56 8.69
C TYR A 241 -7.55 -4.85 9.88
N ASN A 242 -8.80 -4.38 9.73
CA ASN A 242 -9.51 -3.65 10.79
C ASN A 242 -8.75 -2.40 11.27
N VAL A 243 -8.22 -1.61 10.33
CA VAL A 243 -7.49 -0.37 10.60
C VAL A 243 -8.29 0.83 10.10
N ASP A 244 -8.51 1.80 10.97
CA ASP A 244 -9.08 3.10 10.64
C ASP A 244 -7.99 4.17 10.60
N ASN A 245 -8.14 5.12 9.67
CA ASN A 245 -7.27 6.31 9.53
C ASN A 245 -5.79 5.92 9.37
N ALA A 246 -5.43 5.41 8.19
CA ALA A 246 -4.08 4.97 7.91
C ALA A 246 -3.42 5.72 6.75
N LEU A 247 -2.12 5.98 6.86
CA LEU A 247 -1.27 6.49 5.79
C LEU A 247 -0.17 5.46 5.47
N ILE A 248 -0.21 4.90 4.25
CA ILE A 248 0.80 4.00 3.70
C ILE A 248 1.52 4.73 2.57
N ALA A 249 2.64 5.38 2.89
CA ALA A 249 3.28 6.31 1.95
C ALA A 249 4.77 6.08 1.73
N ASN A 250 5.26 6.32 0.52
CA ASN A 250 6.70 6.34 0.19
C ASN A 250 7.45 5.06 0.63
N ASN A 251 6.77 3.92 0.65
CA ASN A 251 7.39 2.63 0.93
C ASN A 251 7.89 1.99 -0.36
N ILE A 252 8.95 1.18 -0.23
CA ILE A 252 9.47 0.37 -1.31
C ILE A 252 9.21 -1.09 -0.95
N VAL A 253 8.27 -1.74 -1.64
CA VAL A 253 8.13 -3.19 -1.60
C VAL A 253 8.84 -3.74 -2.82
N ASN A 254 9.96 -4.43 -2.61
CA ASN A 254 10.75 -5.05 -3.66
C ASN A 254 11.07 -6.48 -3.25
N GLY A 255 10.04 -7.31 -3.13
CA GLY A 255 10.24 -8.69 -2.74
C GLY A 255 9.11 -9.42 -2.00
N ALA A 256 7.86 -8.97 -2.01
CA ALA A 256 6.76 -9.82 -1.52
C ALA A 256 6.32 -10.84 -2.59
N ASN A 257 5.82 -11.99 -2.13
CA ASN A 257 5.45 -13.14 -2.97
C ASN A 257 3.93 -13.40 -3.01
N ASP A 258 3.17 -12.60 -2.28
CA ASP A 258 1.74 -12.43 -2.40
C ASP A 258 1.44 -10.93 -2.60
N ASP A 259 0.40 -10.38 -1.99
CA ASP A 259 0.03 -8.98 -2.13
C ASP A 259 1.10 -8.01 -1.60
N LEU A 260 1.50 -7.02 -2.41
CA LEU A 260 2.54 -6.08 -1.99
C LEU A 260 2.02 -5.11 -0.93
N ILE A 261 0.79 -4.63 -1.12
CA ILE A 261 -0.01 -3.94 -0.10
C ILE A 261 -1.43 -4.53 -0.13
N ALA A 262 -1.92 -5.01 1.00
CA ALA A 262 -3.28 -5.49 1.19
C ALA A 262 -4.02 -4.64 2.24
N VAL A 263 -5.23 -4.21 1.90
CA VAL A 263 -6.12 -3.44 2.78
C VAL A 263 -7.46 -4.17 2.83
N GLY A 264 -7.73 -4.86 3.93
CA GLY A 264 -8.98 -5.56 4.18
C GLY A 264 -9.75 -4.97 5.36
N GLU A 265 -11.08 -4.87 5.25
CA GLU A 265 -11.97 -4.42 6.35
C GLU A 265 -11.46 -3.15 7.07
N SER A 266 -10.88 -2.21 6.33
CA SER A 266 -10.20 -1.02 6.87
C SER A 266 -10.79 0.23 6.25
N SER A 267 -10.87 1.33 7.02
CA SER A 267 -11.46 2.58 6.55
C SER A 267 -10.52 3.78 6.60
N ASN A 268 -10.77 4.77 5.72
CA ASN A 268 -10.02 6.03 5.68
C ASN A 268 -8.52 5.81 5.47
N VAL A 269 -8.16 5.02 4.45
CA VAL A 269 -6.77 4.64 4.16
C VAL A 269 -6.23 5.44 2.98
N VAL A 270 -5.08 6.09 3.16
CA VAL A 270 -4.32 6.76 2.09
C VAL A 270 -3.12 5.90 1.69
N ILE A 271 -2.97 5.62 0.40
CA ILE A 271 -1.85 4.84 -0.16
C ILE A 271 -1.13 5.70 -1.20
N SER A 272 0.02 6.29 -0.84
CA SER A 272 0.63 7.34 -1.68
C SER A 272 2.11 7.13 -2.00
N GLY A 273 2.50 7.31 -3.26
CA GLY A 273 3.91 7.36 -3.66
C GLY A 273 4.71 6.08 -3.41
N ASN A 274 4.04 4.92 -3.27
CA ASN A 274 4.75 3.65 -3.04
C ASN A 274 5.31 3.09 -4.36
N THR A 275 6.45 2.39 -4.26
CA THR A 275 7.06 1.66 -5.38
C THR A 275 7.02 0.16 -5.09
N LEU A 276 6.32 -0.60 -5.92
CA LEU A 276 5.91 -1.97 -5.62
C LEU A 276 6.35 -2.94 -6.73
N ARG A 277 7.12 -3.97 -6.35
CA ARG A 277 7.58 -5.09 -7.19
C ARG A 277 7.45 -6.44 -6.47
N SER A 278 6.92 -7.43 -7.19
CA SER A 278 6.82 -8.82 -6.70
C SER A 278 8.12 -9.59 -6.90
N ARG A 279 8.28 -10.67 -6.13
CA ARG A 279 9.31 -11.70 -6.35
C ARG A 279 9.04 -12.54 -7.58
N THR A 280 9.76 -12.32 -8.66
CA THR A 280 9.62 -13.14 -9.88
C THR A 280 10.51 -14.39 -9.89
N ASP A 281 11.35 -14.57 -8.88
CA ASP A 281 12.26 -15.72 -8.72
C ASP A 281 11.55 -17.01 -8.25
N LEU A 282 10.34 -16.88 -7.71
CA LEU A 282 9.56 -18.01 -7.18
C LEU A 282 8.51 -18.53 -8.17
N PRO A 283 8.27 -19.86 -8.22
CA PRO A 283 7.32 -20.47 -9.14
C PRO A 283 5.85 -20.18 -8.81
N SER A 284 5.55 -19.57 -7.65
CA SER A 284 4.17 -19.22 -7.29
C SER A 284 3.59 -18.23 -8.30
N LYS A 285 2.32 -18.42 -8.63
CA LYS A 285 1.59 -17.59 -9.60
C LYS A 285 0.74 -16.49 -8.96
N VAL A 286 0.71 -16.45 -7.63
CA VAL A 286 -0.12 -15.53 -6.83
C VAL A 286 0.65 -14.26 -6.49
N GLY A 287 -0.09 -13.20 -6.18
CA GLY A 287 0.44 -11.95 -5.66
C GLY A 287 0.05 -10.75 -6.53
N ARG A 288 -0.65 -9.81 -5.92
CA ARG A 288 -1.13 -8.56 -6.53
C ARG A 288 -0.30 -7.38 -6.05
N GLY A 289 -0.42 -6.24 -6.70
CA GLY A 289 0.29 -5.02 -6.28
C GLY A 289 -0.38 -4.40 -5.06
N ILE A 290 -1.45 -3.65 -5.29
CA ILE A 290 -2.31 -3.12 -4.24
C ILE A 290 -3.65 -3.85 -4.30
N ALA A 291 -4.02 -4.52 -3.21
CA ALA A 291 -5.28 -5.23 -3.05
C ALA A 291 -6.17 -4.50 -2.03
N ILE A 292 -7.33 -4.04 -2.48
CA ILE A 292 -8.40 -3.44 -1.68
C ILE A 292 -9.53 -4.45 -1.60
N LEU A 293 -9.76 -4.99 -0.40
CA LEU A 293 -10.49 -6.24 -0.21
C LEU A 293 -11.68 -6.07 0.73
N TRP A 294 -12.71 -6.87 0.47
CA TRP A 294 -13.88 -7.03 1.34
C TRP A 294 -14.53 -5.68 1.69
N GLY A 295 -14.90 -5.44 2.95
CA GLY A 295 -15.54 -4.20 3.39
C GLY A 295 -14.68 -2.94 3.43
N ALA A 296 -13.48 -2.92 2.82
CA ALA A 296 -12.63 -1.74 2.81
C ALA A 296 -13.37 -0.50 2.25
N ASN A 297 -13.30 0.62 2.96
CA ASN A 297 -14.13 1.78 2.69
C ASN A 297 -13.37 3.10 2.77
N ASN A 298 -13.66 4.06 1.89
CA ASN A 298 -12.98 5.36 1.86
C ASN A 298 -11.45 5.23 1.72
N VAL A 299 -11.00 4.54 0.67
CA VAL A 299 -9.57 4.33 0.39
C VAL A 299 -9.12 5.20 -0.78
N HIS A 300 -8.02 5.94 -0.59
CA HIS A 300 -7.48 6.89 -1.56
C HIS A 300 -6.05 6.57 -1.92
N GLY A 301 -5.78 6.25 -3.18
CA GLY A 301 -4.46 6.00 -3.71
C GLY A 301 -3.95 7.14 -4.59
N THR A 302 -2.70 7.59 -4.42
CA THR A 302 -2.11 8.63 -5.29
C THR A 302 -0.68 8.32 -5.69
N GLY A 303 -0.37 8.44 -6.98
CA GLY A 303 1.01 8.39 -7.48
C GLY A 303 1.79 7.11 -7.20
N ASN A 304 1.11 5.97 -7.01
CA ASN A 304 1.79 4.68 -6.79
C ASN A 304 2.36 4.13 -8.11
N LEU A 305 3.56 3.56 -8.03
CA LEU A 305 4.18 2.80 -9.11
C LEU A 305 4.15 1.31 -8.77
N ILE A 306 3.46 0.56 -9.62
CA ILE A 306 3.28 -0.89 -9.47
C ILE A 306 3.88 -1.56 -10.70
N GLU A 307 4.88 -2.39 -10.53
CA GLU A 307 5.52 -3.04 -11.66
C GLU A 307 5.99 -4.46 -11.39
N GLN A 308 6.06 -5.26 -12.45
CA GLN A 308 6.52 -6.65 -12.39
C GLN A 308 5.75 -7.49 -11.35
N VAL A 309 4.42 -7.37 -11.38
CA VAL A 309 3.52 -8.09 -10.47
C VAL A 309 2.98 -9.35 -11.14
N LYS A 310 2.85 -10.43 -10.35
CA LYS A 310 2.44 -11.75 -10.84
C LYS A 310 1.01 -11.78 -11.36
N GLN A 311 0.10 -11.12 -10.66
CA GLN A 311 -1.31 -10.97 -11.02
C GLN A 311 -1.65 -9.48 -11.22
N TYR A 312 -2.85 -9.08 -10.81
CA TYR A 312 -3.34 -7.71 -10.90
C TYR A 312 -2.40 -6.72 -10.21
N GLY A 313 -2.05 -5.63 -10.88
CA GLY A 313 -1.30 -4.53 -10.28
C GLY A 313 -2.16 -3.78 -9.26
N LEU A 314 -3.37 -3.38 -9.65
CA LEU A 314 -4.39 -2.83 -8.74
C LEU A 314 -5.60 -3.75 -8.74
N TYR A 315 -6.00 -4.21 -7.57
CA TYR A 315 -7.12 -5.13 -7.38
C TYR A 315 -8.08 -4.54 -6.35
N ILE A 316 -9.30 -4.23 -6.76
CA ILE A 316 -10.37 -3.74 -5.89
C ILE A 316 -11.51 -4.73 -6.00
N ALA A 317 -11.68 -5.57 -4.98
CA ALA A 317 -12.74 -6.57 -5.04
C ALA A 317 -13.29 -6.99 -3.69
N SER A 318 -14.56 -7.38 -3.69
CA SER A 318 -15.21 -7.92 -2.49
C SER A 318 -14.68 -9.26 -2.05
N GLU A 319 -14.03 -10.04 -2.92
CA GLU A 319 -13.63 -11.45 -2.78
C GLU A 319 -14.65 -12.38 -2.09
N GLN A 320 -15.04 -13.48 -2.75
CA GLN A 320 -16.01 -14.44 -2.20
C GLN A 320 -17.30 -13.73 -1.73
N SER A 321 -17.90 -14.14 -0.61
CA SER A 321 -19.09 -13.52 -0.03
C SER A 321 -18.83 -12.25 0.77
N GLY A 322 -17.64 -11.65 0.67
CA GLY A 322 -17.30 -10.41 1.38
C GLY A 322 -18.17 -9.21 0.99
N ALA A 323 -18.16 -8.19 1.85
CA ALA A 323 -18.77 -6.91 1.57
C ALA A 323 -18.09 -6.24 0.36
N ARG A 324 -18.83 -5.36 -0.32
CA ARG A 324 -18.31 -4.65 -1.49
C ARG A 324 -17.40 -3.51 -1.02
N PRO A 325 -16.16 -3.38 -1.53
CA PRO A 325 -15.36 -2.20 -1.25
C PRO A 325 -16.09 -0.96 -1.74
N ASN A 326 -16.05 0.10 -0.96
CA ASN A 326 -16.87 1.28 -1.21
C ASN A 326 -16.10 2.59 -1.09
N ASN A 327 -16.39 3.55 -1.98
CA ASN A 327 -15.77 4.87 -1.97
C ASN A 327 -14.24 4.77 -2.12
N ILE A 328 -13.80 4.22 -3.25
CA ILE A 328 -12.39 3.93 -3.53
C ILE A 328 -11.91 4.84 -4.65
N THR A 329 -10.88 5.65 -4.41
CA THR A 329 -10.32 6.55 -5.42
C THR A 329 -8.84 6.27 -5.65
N PHE A 330 -8.41 6.09 -6.90
CA PHE A 330 -6.99 6.04 -7.25
C PHE A 330 -6.68 7.08 -8.32
N CYS A 331 -5.75 7.99 -8.04
CA CYS A 331 -5.33 9.06 -8.95
C CYS A 331 -3.85 8.91 -9.34
N GLY A 332 -3.53 8.97 -10.64
CA GLY A 332 -2.16 8.97 -11.13
C GLY A 332 -1.36 7.68 -10.90
N THR A 333 -2.04 6.57 -10.55
CA THR A 333 -1.39 5.28 -10.33
C THR A 333 -0.91 4.70 -11.65
N THR A 334 0.32 4.17 -11.65
CA THR A 334 0.98 3.60 -12.83
C THR A 334 1.24 2.12 -12.63
N VAL A 335 0.73 1.30 -13.54
CA VAL A 335 0.90 -0.15 -13.54
C VAL A 335 1.68 -0.58 -14.79
N CYS A 336 2.87 -1.15 -14.60
CA CYS A 336 3.76 -1.54 -15.70
C CYS A 336 4.11 -3.03 -15.63
N ASN A 337 4.02 -3.75 -16.76
CA ASN A 337 4.48 -5.15 -16.83
C ASN A 337 3.89 -6.05 -15.72
N ALA A 338 2.64 -5.79 -15.33
CA ALA A 338 1.90 -6.58 -14.36
C ALA A 338 1.20 -7.76 -15.04
N ALA A 339 0.50 -8.59 -14.25
CA ALA A 339 -0.22 -9.77 -14.71
C ALA A 339 0.69 -10.79 -15.42
N ILE A 340 1.91 -11.00 -14.92
CA ILE A 340 2.93 -11.89 -15.52
C ILE A 340 2.42 -13.32 -15.69
N ASN A 341 1.71 -13.84 -14.69
CA ASN A 341 1.24 -15.23 -14.68
C ASN A 341 -0.22 -15.39 -15.11
N SER A 342 -1.04 -14.35 -14.90
CA SER A 342 -2.45 -14.28 -15.33
C SER A 342 -3.05 -12.92 -14.96
N GLY A 343 -4.27 -12.66 -15.44
CA GLY A 343 -5.12 -11.54 -15.01
C GLY A 343 -4.99 -10.29 -15.88
N SER A 344 -5.68 -9.23 -15.48
CA SER A 344 -5.62 -7.90 -16.07
C SER A 344 -4.72 -7.00 -15.21
N ALA A 345 -4.23 -5.87 -15.72
CA ALA A 345 -3.37 -4.99 -14.92
C ALA A 345 -4.14 -4.30 -13.77
N VAL A 346 -5.34 -3.81 -14.06
CA VAL A 346 -6.25 -3.25 -13.05
C VAL A 346 -7.54 -4.07 -13.09
N PHE A 347 -8.07 -4.39 -11.90
CA PHE A 347 -9.26 -5.21 -11.76
C PHE A 347 -10.17 -4.61 -10.70
N VAL A 348 -11.37 -4.21 -11.10
CA VAL A 348 -12.41 -3.70 -10.21
C VAL A 348 -13.61 -4.63 -10.31
N GLU A 349 -13.91 -5.35 -9.25
CA GLU A 349 -15.00 -6.32 -9.24
C GLU A 349 -15.84 -6.17 -7.99
N ARG A 350 -17.16 -6.15 -8.15
CA ARG A 350 -18.07 -6.14 -7.01
C ARG A 350 -17.74 -5.03 -6.00
N ALA A 351 -17.55 -3.81 -6.51
CA ALA A 351 -17.21 -2.63 -5.72
C ALA A 351 -18.10 -1.44 -6.07
N ASP A 352 -18.29 -0.53 -5.12
CA ASP A 352 -19.19 0.62 -5.22
C ASP A 352 -18.45 1.95 -5.07
N ASN A 353 -18.91 2.98 -5.78
CA ASN A 353 -18.37 4.33 -5.74
C ASN A 353 -16.84 4.34 -5.97
N VAL A 354 -16.41 3.71 -7.06
CA VAL A 354 -15.00 3.58 -7.42
C VAL A 354 -14.63 4.61 -8.47
N THR A 355 -13.52 5.31 -8.27
CA THR A 355 -13.00 6.32 -9.19
C THR A 355 -11.52 6.07 -9.51
N LEU A 356 -11.22 5.81 -10.77
CA LEU A 356 -9.87 5.71 -11.30
C LEU A 356 -9.58 6.96 -12.14
N LEU A 357 -8.72 7.85 -11.66
CA LEU A 357 -8.29 9.08 -12.34
C LEU A 357 -6.85 8.96 -12.82
N ASP A 358 -6.57 9.35 -14.05
CA ASP A 358 -5.22 9.38 -14.62
C ASP A 358 -4.43 8.08 -14.40
N THR A 359 -5.16 6.95 -14.42
CA THR A 359 -4.55 5.63 -14.28
C THR A 359 -3.80 5.29 -15.56
N ARG A 360 -2.52 4.93 -15.41
CA ARG A 360 -1.65 4.60 -16.52
C ARG A 360 -1.31 3.12 -16.47
N VAL A 361 -1.50 2.42 -17.57
CA VAL A 361 -1.21 0.99 -17.68
C VAL A 361 -0.34 0.75 -18.90
N PHE A 362 0.79 0.10 -18.69
CA PHE A 362 1.75 -0.22 -19.75
C PHE A 362 2.05 -1.70 -19.79
N ASN A 363 1.76 -2.34 -20.92
CA ASN A 363 2.13 -3.70 -21.28
C ASN A 363 1.75 -4.75 -20.21
N PRO A 364 0.46 -4.91 -19.86
CA PRO A 364 0.02 -6.06 -19.07
C PRO A 364 0.40 -7.35 -19.81
N ALA A 365 0.97 -8.32 -19.10
CA ALA A 365 1.49 -9.53 -19.71
C ALA A 365 0.38 -10.55 -20.02
N GLY A 366 -0.56 -10.77 -19.10
CA GLY A 366 -1.56 -11.84 -19.18
C GLY A 366 -2.95 -11.47 -19.71
N GLY A 367 -3.34 -10.19 -19.70
CA GLY A 367 -4.74 -9.79 -19.97
C GLY A 367 -4.93 -8.32 -20.30
N SER A 368 -6.12 -7.80 -20.03
CA SER A 368 -6.54 -6.43 -20.39
C SER A 368 -5.85 -5.37 -19.53
N CYS A 369 -5.84 -4.11 -19.98
CA CYS A 369 -5.33 -3.02 -19.16
C CYS A 369 -6.21 -2.81 -17.93
N ILE A 370 -7.52 -2.64 -18.13
CA ILE A 370 -8.51 -2.55 -17.05
C ILE A 370 -9.60 -3.61 -17.28
N TYR A 371 -9.95 -4.33 -16.23
CA TYR A 371 -11.08 -5.22 -16.17
C TYR A 371 -12.06 -4.74 -15.11
N ILE A 372 -13.34 -4.68 -15.46
CA ILE A 372 -14.41 -4.26 -14.55
C ILE A 372 -15.55 -5.27 -14.55
N ALA A 373 -16.12 -5.51 -13.37
CA ALA A 373 -17.24 -6.40 -13.18
C ALA A 373 -18.14 -5.94 -12.03
N ASP A 374 -19.44 -5.95 -12.23
CA ASP A 374 -20.47 -5.74 -11.22
C ASP A 374 -20.23 -4.53 -10.29
N TRP A 375 -20.49 -3.31 -10.77
CA TRP A 375 -20.25 -2.07 -10.05
C TRP A 375 -21.52 -1.24 -9.78
N THR A 376 -21.43 -0.36 -8.79
CA THR A 376 -22.32 0.80 -8.65
C THR A 376 -21.47 2.06 -8.65
N ASN A 377 -21.76 3.05 -9.49
CA ASN A 377 -21.01 4.31 -9.60
C ASN A 377 -19.51 4.10 -9.81
N LEU A 378 -19.11 3.67 -11.02
CA LEU A 378 -17.72 3.50 -11.41
C LEU A 378 -17.31 4.57 -12.41
N THR A 379 -16.28 5.35 -12.08
CA THR A 379 -15.67 6.33 -12.96
C THR A 379 -14.25 5.92 -13.33
N ILE A 380 -13.93 5.91 -14.62
CA ILE A 380 -12.58 5.79 -15.17
C ILE A 380 -12.36 7.03 -16.03
N ALA A 381 -11.44 7.91 -15.63
CA ALA A 381 -11.23 9.17 -16.33
C ALA A 381 -9.76 9.52 -16.49
N GLY A 382 -9.39 10.05 -17.65
CA GLY A 382 -8.01 10.40 -17.94
C GLY A 382 -7.10 9.17 -18.10
N GLY A 383 -5.80 9.43 -18.18
CA GLY A 383 -4.78 8.39 -18.21
C GLY A 383 -4.53 7.76 -19.59
N GLU A 384 -3.68 6.73 -19.57
CA GLU A 384 -3.15 6.09 -20.77
C GLU A 384 -3.09 4.56 -20.60
N LEU A 385 -3.68 3.83 -21.55
CA LEU A 385 -3.69 2.37 -21.56
C LEU A 385 -2.95 1.87 -22.81
N THR A 386 -1.73 1.40 -22.64
CA THR A 386 -0.84 1.03 -23.74
C THR A 386 -0.46 -0.44 -23.68
N GLN A 387 -0.61 -1.13 -24.82
CA GLN A 387 -0.20 -2.52 -25.03
C GLN A 387 0.55 -2.66 -26.35
N THR A 388 1.83 -3.03 -26.28
CA THR A 388 2.68 -3.24 -27.46
C THR A 388 3.13 -4.67 -27.67
N LEU A 389 2.90 -5.57 -26.72
CA LEU A 389 3.49 -6.92 -26.70
C LEU A 389 2.44 -8.04 -26.81
N ASN A 390 1.35 -7.97 -26.04
CA ASN A 390 0.34 -9.02 -25.97
C ASN A 390 -0.69 -8.86 -27.10
N GLN A 391 -0.86 -9.93 -27.89
CA GLN A 391 -1.81 -10.01 -28.99
C GLN A 391 -3.28 -10.09 -28.54
N TYR A 392 -3.52 -10.53 -27.31
CA TYR A 392 -4.85 -10.74 -26.73
C TYR A 392 -5.06 -9.88 -25.48
N CYS A 393 -5.20 -8.56 -25.68
CA CYS A 393 -5.46 -7.58 -24.62
C CYS A 393 -6.52 -6.58 -25.08
N ARG A 394 -7.46 -6.21 -24.20
CA ARG A 394 -8.35 -5.05 -24.41
C ARG A 394 -7.83 -3.85 -23.62
N GLY A 395 -8.20 -2.63 -24.03
CA GLY A 395 -7.99 -1.46 -23.19
C GLY A 395 -8.83 -1.58 -21.92
N ILE A 396 -10.15 -1.60 -22.09
CA ILE A 396 -11.10 -1.82 -21.00
C ILE A 396 -12.01 -2.99 -21.36
N HIS A 397 -12.06 -3.99 -20.49
CA HIS A 397 -12.87 -5.20 -20.61
C HIS A 397 -13.90 -5.23 -19.50
N VAL A 398 -15.14 -5.52 -19.88
CA VAL A 398 -16.23 -5.75 -18.92
C VAL A 398 -16.68 -7.20 -18.98
N ALA A 399 -16.94 -7.80 -17.81
CA ALA A 399 -17.61 -9.09 -17.68
C ALA A 399 -18.38 -9.16 -16.36
N GLU A 400 -19.22 -10.17 -16.21
CA GLU A 400 -20.00 -10.46 -15.00
C GLU A 400 -19.23 -11.40 -14.06
N GLN A 401 -19.48 -11.28 -12.76
CA GLN A 401 -19.01 -12.30 -11.83
C GLN A 401 -20.04 -13.42 -11.69
N SER A 402 -19.58 -14.66 -11.88
CA SER A 402 -20.44 -15.83 -11.73
C SER A 402 -20.86 -16.04 -10.28
N GLY A 403 -22.12 -16.42 -10.04
CA GLY A 403 -22.62 -16.80 -8.71
C GLY A 403 -23.18 -15.65 -7.86
N TYR A 404 -23.22 -14.42 -8.37
CA TYR A 404 -23.82 -13.26 -7.71
C TYR A 404 -24.88 -12.60 -8.60
N SER A 405 -25.75 -11.78 -7.99
CA SER A 405 -26.65 -10.90 -8.75
C SER A 405 -25.84 -9.71 -9.27
N PRO A 406 -25.60 -9.62 -10.58
CA PRO A 406 -24.77 -8.56 -11.14
C PRO A 406 -25.49 -7.21 -11.03
N VAL A 407 -24.72 -6.16 -10.73
CA VAL A 407 -25.20 -4.77 -10.66
C VAL A 407 -24.31 -3.96 -11.58
N TRP A 408 -24.86 -3.34 -12.63
CA TRP A 408 -24.10 -2.55 -13.59
C TRP A 408 -24.73 -1.16 -13.64
N SER A 409 -24.39 -0.32 -12.65
CA SER A 409 -25.05 0.98 -12.45
C SER A 409 -24.06 2.14 -12.42
N GLY A 410 -24.37 3.22 -13.13
CA GLY A 410 -23.60 4.47 -13.09
C GLY A 410 -22.15 4.34 -13.58
N LEU A 411 -21.93 3.89 -14.82
CA LEU A 411 -20.60 3.82 -15.43
C LEU A 411 -20.23 5.12 -16.16
N VAL A 412 -19.05 5.67 -15.86
CA VAL A 412 -18.46 6.78 -16.60
C VAL A 412 -17.06 6.39 -17.06
N ILE A 413 -16.81 6.42 -18.36
CA ILE A 413 -15.48 6.27 -18.96
C ILE A 413 -15.22 7.51 -19.80
N LYS A 414 -14.21 8.31 -19.44
CA LYS A 414 -13.95 9.56 -20.17
C LYS A 414 -12.50 9.95 -20.34
N ASP A 415 -12.20 10.61 -21.46
CA ASP A 415 -10.94 11.32 -21.69
C ASP A 415 -9.69 10.42 -21.59
N ILE A 416 -9.80 9.16 -22.04
CA ILE A 416 -8.73 8.15 -21.93
C ILE A 416 -8.01 7.96 -23.27
N GLN A 417 -6.69 7.85 -23.22
CA GLN A 417 -5.88 7.41 -24.37
C GLN A 417 -5.66 5.90 -24.34
N ILE A 418 -5.97 5.20 -25.44
CA ILE A 418 -5.81 3.74 -25.53
C ILE A 418 -4.96 3.37 -26.74
N ASN A 419 -3.78 2.78 -26.54
CA ASN A 419 -2.85 2.42 -27.60
C ASN A 419 -2.62 0.90 -27.63
N LEU A 420 -3.41 0.18 -28.42
CA LEU A 420 -3.34 -1.27 -28.59
C LEU A 420 -2.52 -1.63 -29.85
N LEU A 421 -1.21 -1.44 -29.80
CA LEU A 421 -0.31 -1.59 -30.94
C LEU A 421 0.11 -3.05 -31.21
N GLY A 422 0.16 -3.87 -30.16
CA GLY A 422 0.48 -5.30 -30.26
C GLY A 422 -0.74 -6.21 -30.38
N ALA A 423 -1.95 -5.72 -30.04
CA ALA A 423 -3.16 -6.55 -29.92
C ALA A 423 -3.83 -6.76 -31.27
N SER A 424 -4.03 -8.01 -31.72
CA SER A 424 -4.49 -8.29 -33.09
C SER A 424 -6.01 -8.44 -33.24
N THR A 425 -6.74 -8.78 -32.17
CA THR A 425 -8.18 -9.16 -32.27
C THR A 425 -9.10 -8.51 -31.24
N ASN A 426 -8.62 -7.57 -30.43
CA ASN A 426 -9.35 -7.11 -29.24
C ASN A 426 -9.70 -5.62 -29.29
N GLU A 427 -10.87 -5.29 -28.74
CA GLU A 427 -11.44 -3.95 -28.77
C GLU A 427 -10.74 -2.98 -27.81
N ALA A 428 -10.75 -1.67 -28.11
CA ALA A 428 -10.27 -0.68 -27.15
C ALA A 428 -11.18 -0.66 -25.92
N LEU A 429 -12.50 -0.72 -26.15
CA LEU A 429 -13.51 -0.85 -25.11
C LEU A 429 -14.53 -1.93 -25.51
N TYR A 430 -14.75 -2.90 -24.61
CA TYR A 430 -15.76 -3.95 -24.76
C TYR A 430 -16.74 -3.93 -23.59
N LEU A 431 -17.99 -3.56 -23.87
CA LEU A 431 -19.10 -3.48 -22.90
C LEU A 431 -20.30 -4.26 -23.43
N ARG A 432 -20.33 -5.57 -23.22
CA ARG A 432 -21.44 -6.43 -23.65
C ARG A 432 -21.95 -7.29 -22.50
N PRO A 433 -23.04 -6.87 -21.82
CA PRO A 433 -23.65 -7.69 -20.78
C PRO A 433 -24.27 -8.99 -21.31
N HIS A 434 -24.24 -10.02 -20.48
CA HIS A 434 -24.94 -11.30 -20.60
C HIS A 434 -26.45 -11.12 -20.59
N SER A 435 -27.14 -12.23 -20.94
CA SER A 435 -28.59 -12.24 -21.14
C SER A 435 -29.42 -11.79 -19.93
N SER A 436 -28.88 -11.88 -18.72
CA SER A 436 -29.54 -11.59 -17.45
C SER A 436 -29.20 -10.22 -16.86
N VAL A 437 -28.33 -9.42 -17.50
CA VAL A 437 -27.84 -8.15 -16.94
C VAL A 437 -28.36 -6.97 -17.74
N THR A 438 -28.73 -5.92 -17.01
CA THR A 438 -29.18 -4.64 -17.54
C THR A 438 -28.32 -3.52 -16.95
N MET A 439 -27.87 -2.61 -17.80
CA MET A 439 -27.17 -1.38 -17.45
C MET A 439 -28.16 -0.23 -17.30
N ASP A 440 -27.92 0.77 -16.44
CA ASP A 440 -28.79 1.95 -16.34
C ASP A 440 -28.23 3.19 -17.06
N THR A 441 -27.15 3.77 -16.55
CA THR A 441 -26.53 5.04 -16.93
C THR A 441 -25.08 4.75 -17.29
N VAL A 442 -24.75 4.95 -18.56
CA VAL A 442 -23.41 4.75 -19.11
C VAL A 442 -23.03 5.99 -19.91
N LEU A 443 -21.88 6.58 -19.59
CA LEU A 443 -21.23 7.63 -20.37
C LEU A 443 -19.86 7.15 -20.85
N ILE A 444 -19.66 7.14 -22.16
CA ILE A 444 -18.39 6.89 -22.83
C ILE A 444 -18.07 8.13 -23.65
N SER A 445 -17.03 8.87 -23.28
CA SER A 445 -16.69 10.14 -23.95
C SER A 445 -15.21 10.39 -24.09
N GLY A 446 -14.77 11.08 -25.15
CA GLY A 446 -13.39 11.56 -25.23
C GLY A 446 -12.34 10.45 -25.31
N ILE A 447 -12.73 9.21 -25.62
CA ILE A 447 -11.75 8.15 -25.83
C ILE A 447 -11.00 8.48 -27.11
N THR A 448 -9.67 8.37 -27.06
CA THR A 448 -8.81 8.44 -28.24
C THR A 448 -8.04 7.14 -28.32
N ALA A 449 -8.24 6.34 -29.37
CA ALA A 449 -7.51 5.07 -29.48
C ALA A 449 -6.84 4.82 -30.81
N ARG A 450 -5.73 4.08 -30.72
CA ARG A 450 -4.99 3.51 -31.83
C ARG A 450 -5.01 1.99 -31.68
N ASN A 451 -5.63 1.30 -32.62
CA ASN A 451 -5.89 -0.15 -32.57
C ASN A 451 -5.22 -0.86 -33.75
N ALA A 452 -4.95 -2.16 -33.62
CA ALA A 452 -4.46 -2.96 -34.75
C ALA A 452 -5.58 -3.37 -35.73
N VAL A 453 -5.22 -4.22 -36.70
CA VAL A 453 -5.89 -4.32 -38.01
C VAL A 453 -7.26 -5.04 -38.00
N TYR A 454 -7.70 -5.67 -36.89
CA TYR A 454 -8.91 -6.53 -36.89
C TYR A 454 -9.87 -6.35 -35.71
N CYS A 455 -9.84 -5.20 -35.04
CA CYS A 455 -10.68 -4.96 -33.87
C CYS A 455 -11.66 -3.79 -34.03
N ASP A 456 -12.82 -3.91 -33.37
CA ASP A 456 -13.72 -2.79 -33.18
C ASP A 456 -13.07 -1.76 -32.25
N TYR A 457 -13.39 -0.50 -32.47
CA TYR A 457 -12.91 0.57 -31.61
C TYR A 457 -13.63 0.49 -30.26
N ILE A 458 -14.94 0.67 -30.29
CA ILE A 458 -15.83 0.59 -29.14
C ILE A 458 -16.95 -0.40 -29.49
N SER A 459 -17.08 -1.47 -28.70
CA SER A 459 -18.11 -2.49 -28.87
C SER A 459 -19.03 -2.49 -27.66
N VAL A 460 -20.29 -2.11 -27.87
CA VAL A 460 -21.29 -1.95 -26.80
C VAL A 460 -22.59 -2.64 -27.18
N ASP A 461 -23.11 -3.51 -26.32
CA ASP A 461 -24.48 -4.01 -26.48
C ASP A 461 -25.47 -3.00 -25.88
N THR A 462 -26.03 -2.16 -26.73
CA THR A 462 -26.98 -1.10 -26.35
C THR A 462 -28.34 -1.64 -25.97
N SER A 463 -28.68 -2.86 -26.40
CA SER A 463 -30.00 -3.46 -26.20
C SER A 463 -30.38 -3.70 -24.74
N ARG A 464 -29.38 -3.60 -23.87
CA ARG A 464 -29.45 -3.90 -22.44
C ARG A 464 -29.23 -2.67 -21.58
N CYS A 465 -29.43 -1.48 -22.13
CA CYS A 465 -29.42 -0.24 -21.35
C CYS A 465 -30.85 0.23 -21.05
N ALA A 466 -31.24 0.24 -19.78
CA ALA A 466 -32.57 0.61 -19.31
C ALA A 466 -32.85 2.12 -19.32
N THR A 467 -31.82 2.97 -19.19
CA THR A 467 -32.03 4.40 -18.95
C THR A 467 -31.29 5.28 -19.95
N VAL A 468 -29.98 5.51 -19.77
CA VAL A 468 -29.18 6.45 -20.56
C VAL A 468 -27.88 5.81 -20.99
N LEU A 469 -27.66 5.75 -22.31
CA LEU A 469 -26.36 5.40 -22.89
C LEU A 469 -25.88 6.53 -23.80
N LYS A 470 -24.74 7.13 -23.47
CA LYS A 470 -24.10 8.17 -24.28
C LYS A 470 -22.71 7.72 -24.71
N ILE A 471 -22.48 7.68 -26.02
CA ILE A 471 -21.18 7.39 -26.64
C ILE A 471 -20.84 8.58 -27.55
N VAL A 472 -20.07 9.53 -27.02
CA VAL A 472 -19.89 10.84 -27.67
C VAL A 472 -18.44 11.28 -27.74
N ASN A 473 -18.06 12.07 -28.74
CA ASN A 473 -16.74 12.71 -28.81
C ASN A 473 -15.55 11.72 -28.77
N ASN A 474 -15.70 10.50 -29.29
CA ASN A 474 -14.62 9.51 -29.32
C ASN A 474 -13.91 9.52 -30.68
N VAL A 475 -12.60 9.31 -30.68
CA VAL A 475 -11.75 9.37 -31.89
C VAL A 475 -11.02 8.06 -32.12
N SER A 476 -11.29 7.40 -33.25
CA SER A 476 -10.53 6.24 -33.73
C SER A 476 -9.40 6.70 -34.66
N LEU A 477 -8.15 6.65 -34.19
CA LEU A 477 -6.99 7.00 -35.01
C LEU A 477 -6.70 5.98 -36.12
N SER A 478 -7.39 4.85 -36.12
CA SER A 478 -7.25 3.77 -37.10
C SER A 478 -8.49 3.63 -38.00
N GLY A 479 -9.44 4.58 -37.92
CA GLY A 479 -10.67 4.59 -38.71
C GLY A 479 -11.59 3.40 -38.43
N ARG A 480 -11.53 2.84 -37.21
CA ARG A 480 -12.28 1.63 -36.82
C ARG A 480 -13.69 1.99 -36.35
N PRO A 481 -14.69 1.15 -36.65
CA PRO A 481 -16.07 1.45 -36.34
C PRO A 481 -16.35 1.36 -34.85
N ILE A 482 -17.38 2.09 -34.43
CA ILE A 482 -18.12 1.84 -33.19
C ILE A 482 -19.23 0.84 -33.55
N SER A 483 -19.35 -0.25 -32.80
CA SER A 483 -20.34 -1.32 -33.01
C SER A 483 -21.41 -1.31 -31.90
N PRO A 484 -22.37 -0.36 -31.90
CA PRO A 484 -23.53 -0.44 -31.03
C PRO A 484 -24.50 -1.52 -31.54
N SER A 485 -25.01 -2.39 -30.67
CA SER A 485 -26.16 -3.23 -31.06
C SER A 485 -27.39 -2.36 -31.37
N SER A 486 -28.31 -2.83 -32.21
CA SER A 486 -29.28 -1.97 -32.90
C SER A 486 -30.60 -1.69 -32.15
N SER A 487 -30.75 -2.02 -30.87
CA SER A 487 -32.09 -1.95 -30.25
C SER A 487 -32.13 -1.98 -28.72
N GLY A 488 -32.04 -0.82 -28.06
CA GLY A 488 -32.53 -0.61 -26.68
C GLY A 488 -32.16 0.76 -26.10
N GLY A 489 -33.06 1.38 -25.31
CA GLY A 489 -32.83 2.62 -24.54
C GLY A 489 -32.69 3.95 -25.32
N ILE A 490 -32.61 5.08 -24.60
CA ILE A 490 -32.23 6.39 -25.16
C ILE A 490 -30.72 6.37 -25.42
N VAL A 491 -30.33 5.94 -26.60
CA VAL A 491 -28.93 5.84 -27.02
C VAL A 491 -28.54 7.09 -27.81
N THR A 492 -27.56 7.85 -27.30
CA THR A 492 -26.96 8.96 -28.04
C THR A 492 -25.56 8.54 -28.52
N VAL A 493 -25.41 8.39 -29.83
CA VAL A 493 -24.10 8.20 -30.48
C VAL A 493 -23.87 9.39 -31.39
N SER A 494 -22.94 10.27 -31.04
CA SER A 494 -22.70 11.52 -31.79
C SER A 494 -21.25 12.00 -31.68
N ASN A 495 -20.80 12.79 -32.68
CA ASN A 495 -19.46 13.38 -32.72
C ASN A 495 -18.32 12.36 -32.55
N ASN A 496 -18.48 11.14 -33.07
CA ASN A 496 -17.41 10.15 -33.07
C ASN A 496 -16.73 10.15 -34.45
N TYR A 497 -15.40 10.16 -34.48
CA TYR A 497 -14.57 10.38 -35.68
C TYR A 497 -13.65 9.20 -35.99
#